data_AF-A0A2M7TZX3-F1
#
_entry.id   AF-A0A2M7TZX3-F1
#
_cell.length_a   1.000
_cell.length_b   1.000
_cell.length_c   1.000
_cell.angle_alpha   90.00
_cell.angle_beta   90.00
_cell.angle_gamma   90.00
#
_symmetry.space_group_name_H-M   'P 1'
#
loop_
_entity.id
_entity.type
_entity.pdbx_description
1 polymer ?
#
loop_
_entity_poly.entity_id
_entity_poly.type
_entity_poly.pdbx_seq_one_letter_code
_entity_poly.pdbx_strand_id
1 'polypeptide(L)'
;KNDAHFLKNGERVDVAGADLFQHHWDVTLPDGTVFEGYPNRDSLAYIATYGLEGVRTMFRGTLRNANWCDTMDIIKKMGFLGDNILALGNEFSMRYLSATLMGLPEENLEEKVAESFDISIAGQIMETLNWLGLFDPKTREWNHPTAIDCLTEVMLSKMSYQPGERDMVILHHEFEAEFAFGKKKFLSTLIDYGIPNGYSAMSRTVTLPVGIAVKLIATGKIKLTGVRIPVEPEIYEPVLTELENLGVSFEEREIPIN
;
A
#
# COMPACT_ATOMS: atom_id res chain seq x y z
N LYS A 1 -0.94 11.54 3.56
CA LYS A 1 -0.54 12.84 2.96
C LYS A 1 -1.04 12.98 1.52
N ASN A 2 -1.13 11.92 0.71
CA ASN A 2 -1.68 12.04 -0.65
C ASN A 2 -3.21 11.92 -0.62
N ASP A 3 -3.88 12.79 -1.37
CA ASP A 3 -5.30 12.65 -1.70
C ASP A 3 -5.52 11.46 -2.62
N ALA A 4 -6.76 10.99 -2.70
CA ALA A 4 -7.17 9.99 -3.66
C ALA A 4 -8.47 10.38 -4.36
N HIS A 5 -8.58 10.04 -5.64
CA HIS A 5 -9.73 10.34 -6.48
C HIS A 5 -10.11 9.11 -7.28
N PHE A 6 -11.37 8.73 -7.27
CA PHE A 6 -11.83 7.57 -8.03
C PHE A 6 -13.29 7.74 -8.45
N LEU A 7 -13.76 6.86 -9.34
CA LEU A 7 -15.13 6.85 -9.81
C LEU A 7 -15.84 5.63 -9.23
N LYS A 8 -17.05 5.80 -8.68
CA LYS A 8 -17.88 4.72 -8.17
C LYS A 8 -19.32 4.93 -8.62
N ASN A 9 -19.86 3.97 -9.36
CA ASN A 9 -21.25 3.97 -9.86
C ASN A 9 -21.67 5.20 -10.69
N GLY A 10 -20.71 5.91 -11.29
CA GLY A 10 -20.90 7.14 -12.05
C GLY A 10 -20.64 8.41 -11.24
N GLU A 11 -20.35 8.29 -9.95
CA GLU A 11 -20.06 9.41 -9.06
C GLU A 11 -18.57 9.51 -8.76
N ARG A 12 -18.04 10.73 -8.83
CA ARG A 12 -16.67 11.03 -8.43
C ARG A 12 -16.59 11.02 -6.91
N VAL A 13 -15.61 10.31 -6.38
CA VAL A 13 -15.30 10.27 -4.95
C VAL A 13 -13.91 10.89 -4.76
N ASP A 14 -13.86 11.92 -3.92
CA ASP A 14 -12.64 12.62 -3.54
C ASP A 14 -12.36 12.33 -2.05
N VAL A 15 -11.20 11.73 -1.77
CA VAL A 15 -10.77 11.38 -0.42
C VAL A 15 -9.56 12.23 -0.07
N ALA A 16 -9.73 13.11 0.91
CA ALA A 16 -8.63 13.92 1.41
C ALA A 16 -7.54 13.02 1.99
N GLY A 17 -6.29 13.40 1.78
CA GLY A 17 -5.14 12.68 2.29
C GLY A 17 -5.07 12.66 3.82
N ALA A 18 -5.90 13.48 4.50
CA ALA A 18 -6.19 13.49 5.94
C ALA A 18 -7.09 12.32 6.39
N ASP A 19 -7.97 11.84 5.53
CA ASP A 19 -8.98 10.81 5.85
C ASP A 19 -8.75 9.49 5.09
N LEU A 20 -7.65 9.40 4.34
CA LEU A 20 -7.35 8.27 3.46
C LEU A 20 -7.51 6.90 4.12
N PHE A 21 -6.96 6.73 5.32
CA PHE A 21 -7.00 5.45 6.04
C PHE A 21 -8.34 5.17 6.70
N GLN A 22 -9.26 6.13 6.78
CA GLN A 22 -10.65 5.89 7.21
C GLN A 22 -11.51 5.38 6.04
N HIS A 23 -11.03 5.53 4.80
CA HIS A 23 -11.71 5.08 3.58
C HIS A 23 -11.13 3.74 3.13
N HIS A 24 -11.38 2.69 3.91
CA HIS A 24 -10.93 1.33 3.60
C HIS A 24 -12.07 0.30 3.73
N TRP A 25 -11.90 -0.85 3.10
CA TRP A 25 -12.87 -1.96 3.14
C TRP A 25 -12.18 -3.30 2.89
N ASP A 26 -12.87 -4.39 3.24
CA ASP A 26 -12.40 -5.74 2.97
C ASP A 26 -12.39 -6.06 1.47
N VAL A 27 -11.27 -6.60 1.01
CA VAL A 27 -11.07 -7.14 -0.34
C VAL A 27 -10.77 -8.63 -0.19
N THR A 28 -11.68 -9.45 -0.70
CA THR A 28 -11.55 -10.92 -0.70
C THR A 28 -10.96 -11.38 -2.02
N LEU A 29 -9.79 -12.05 -1.95
CA LEU A 29 -9.16 -12.66 -3.12
C LEU A 29 -9.85 -13.97 -3.53
N PRO A 30 -9.59 -14.48 -4.75
CA PRO A 30 -10.20 -15.71 -5.24
C PRO A 30 -9.88 -16.98 -4.43
N ASP A 31 -8.86 -16.95 -3.57
CA ASP A 31 -8.49 -18.04 -2.66
C ASP A 31 -9.18 -17.93 -1.28
N GLY A 32 -10.01 -16.90 -1.07
CA GLY A 32 -10.70 -16.63 0.18
C GLY A 32 -9.93 -15.77 1.17
N THR A 33 -8.68 -15.38 0.87
CA THR A 33 -7.90 -14.49 1.73
C THR A 33 -8.50 -13.09 1.74
N VAL A 34 -8.58 -12.47 2.92
CA VAL A 34 -9.14 -11.12 3.10
C VAL A 34 -8.04 -10.13 3.46
N PHE A 35 -8.03 -8.99 2.77
CA PHE A 35 -7.16 -7.85 3.02
C PHE A 35 -7.98 -6.58 3.18
N GLU A 36 -7.42 -5.55 3.80
CA GLU A 36 -7.95 -4.19 3.72
C GLU A 36 -7.47 -3.54 2.43
N GLY A 37 -8.38 -2.95 1.67
CA GLY A 37 -8.10 -2.11 0.51
C GLY A 37 -8.41 -0.65 0.81
N TYR A 38 -7.48 0.26 0.49
CA TYR A 38 -7.73 1.70 0.52
C TYR A 38 -7.36 2.38 -0.81
N PRO A 39 -7.99 3.51 -1.19
CA PRO A 39 -7.72 4.23 -2.43
C PRO A 39 -6.24 4.65 -2.58
N ASN A 40 -5.72 4.63 -3.81
CA ASN A 40 -4.34 5.00 -4.10
C ASN A 40 -4.23 6.09 -5.17
N ARG A 41 -4.01 7.34 -4.70
CA ARG A 41 -3.87 8.53 -5.56
C ARG A 41 -5.07 8.70 -6.49
N ASP A 42 -4.84 9.31 -7.64
CA ASP A 42 -5.85 9.52 -8.67
C ASP A 42 -5.99 8.28 -9.57
N SER A 43 -7.18 7.69 -9.58
CA SER A 43 -7.58 6.60 -10.47
C SER A 43 -8.23 7.10 -11.76
N LEU A 44 -8.70 8.34 -11.82
CA LEU A 44 -9.48 8.89 -12.94
C LEU A 44 -8.61 9.06 -14.18
N ALA A 45 -7.32 9.39 -14.01
CA ALA A 45 -6.37 9.49 -15.12
C ALA A 45 -6.30 8.21 -15.96
N TYR A 46 -6.52 7.05 -15.33
CA TYR A 46 -6.45 5.75 -16.00
C TYR A 46 -7.63 5.47 -16.94
N ILE A 47 -8.75 6.21 -16.82
CA ILE A 47 -9.87 6.11 -17.77
C ILE A 47 -9.37 6.41 -19.19
N ALA A 48 -8.67 7.53 -19.36
CA ALA A 48 -8.09 7.91 -20.65
C ALA A 48 -6.89 7.03 -21.02
N THR A 49 -6.05 6.67 -20.05
CA THR A 49 -4.87 5.82 -20.30
C THR A 49 -5.25 4.44 -20.88
N TYR A 50 -6.37 3.88 -20.45
CA TYR A 50 -6.82 2.55 -20.87
C TYR A 50 -7.96 2.57 -21.89
N GLY A 51 -8.39 3.76 -22.37
CA GLY A 51 -9.50 3.87 -23.33
C GLY A 51 -10.82 3.34 -22.79
N LEU A 52 -11.12 3.65 -21.52
CA LEU A 52 -12.30 3.17 -20.78
C LEU A 52 -13.39 4.25 -20.69
N GLU A 53 -13.57 5.05 -21.74
CA GLU A 53 -14.58 6.11 -21.75
C GLU A 53 -15.97 5.55 -21.47
N GLY A 54 -16.71 6.20 -20.55
CA GLY A 54 -18.05 5.76 -20.14
C GLY A 54 -18.08 4.70 -19.04
N VAL A 55 -16.92 4.24 -18.53
CA VAL A 55 -16.88 3.36 -17.35
C VAL A 55 -17.59 4.01 -16.16
N ARG A 56 -18.37 3.21 -15.41
CA ARG A 56 -19.09 3.70 -14.23
C ARG A 56 -18.29 3.63 -12.94
N THR A 57 -17.30 2.75 -12.88
CA THR A 57 -16.45 2.58 -11.70
C THR A 57 -15.01 2.43 -12.17
N MET A 58 -14.11 3.26 -11.65
CA MET A 58 -12.68 3.16 -11.90
C MET A 58 -11.95 3.39 -10.59
N PHE A 59 -11.28 2.35 -10.11
CA PHE A 59 -10.63 2.33 -8.81
C PHE A 59 -9.27 1.66 -8.90
N ARG A 60 -8.25 2.30 -8.32
CA ARG A 60 -6.97 1.71 -7.97
C ARG A 60 -6.74 1.91 -6.48
N GLY A 61 -6.37 0.82 -5.80
CA GLY A 61 -6.12 0.82 -4.38
C GLY A 61 -4.81 0.15 -4.00
N THR A 62 -4.60 0.04 -2.71
CA THR A 62 -3.48 -0.66 -2.10
C THR A 62 -4.03 -1.66 -1.08
N LEU A 63 -3.53 -2.90 -1.11
CA LEU A 63 -3.90 -3.95 -0.17
C LEU A 63 -2.98 -3.94 1.06
N ARG A 64 -3.55 -4.20 2.23
CA ARG A 64 -2.87 -4.34 3.52
C ARG A 64 -3.49 -5.43 4.37
N ASN A 65 -2.73 -5.95 5.32
CA ASN A 65 -3.27 -6.86 6.33
C ASN A 65 -4.24 -6.12 7.25
N ALA A 66 -5.12 -6.89 7.91
CA ALA A 66 -6.10 -6.36 8.85
C ALA A 66 -5.47 -5.47 9.94
N ASN A 67 -6.24 -4.46 10.36
CA ASN A 67 -5.90 -3.41 11.31
C ASN A 67 -4.80 -2.44 10.86
N TRP A 68 -4.29 -2.54 9.62
CA TRP A 68 -3.27 -1.62 9.14
C TRP A 68 -3.82 -0.20 9.02
N CYS A 69 -4.98 -0.04 8.39
CA CYS A 69 -5.52 1.28 8.08
C CYS A 69 -5.85 2.04 9.37
N ASP A 70 -6.57 1.41 10.30
CA ASP A 70 -6.95 2.03 11.58
C ASP A 70 -5.72 2.37 12.43
N THR A 71 -4.72 1.48 12.49
CA THR A 71 -3.45 1.76 13.21
C THR A 71 -2.72 2.95 12.59
N MET A 72 -2.60 2.99 11.26
CA MET A 72 -1.91 4.08 10.58
C MET A 72 -2.68 5.41 10.64
N ASP A 73 -4.01 5.37 10.69
CA ASP A 73 -4.85 6.55 10.93
C ASP A 73 -4.56 7.16 12.31
N ILE A 74 -4.46 6.33 13.35
CA ILE A 74 -4.10 6.77 14.70
C ILE A 74 -2.67 7.31 14.75
N ILE A 75 -1.68 6.59 14.23
CA ILE A 75 -0.28 7.06 14.16
C ILE A 75 -0.20 8.43 13.50
N LYS A 76 -0.98 8.63 12.44
CA LYS A 76 -1.05 9.90 11.74
C LYS A 76 -1.75 11.00 12.56
N LYS A 77 -2.89 10.70 13.20
CA LYS A 77 -3.60 11.65 14.07
C LYS A 77 -2.80 12.02 15.32
N MET A 78 -1.96 11.11 15.81
CA MET A 78 -0.96 11.40 16.84
C MET A 78 0.15 12.35 16.35
N GLY A 79 0.27 12.63 15.05
CA GLY A 79 1.24 13.58 14.50
C GLY A 79 2.56 12.95 14.00
N PHE A 80 2.70 11.62 14.02
CA PHE A 80 3.96 10.95 13.66
C PHE A 80 4.35 11.06 12.18
N LEU A 81 3.45 11.46 11.29
CA LEU A 81 3.79 11.66 9.87
C LEU A 81 4.31 13.07 9.56
N GLY A 82 4.58 13.87 10.60
CA GLY A 82 5.19 15.19 10.49
C GLY A 82 6.66 15.13 10.07
N ASP A 83 7.04 15.98 9.12
CA ASP A 83 8.36 16.11 8.49
C ASP A 83 9.07 17.42 8.86
N ASN A 84 8.57 18.12 9.88
CA ASN A 84 9.26 19.27 10.47
C ASN A 84 10.26 18.77 11.53
N ILE A 85 11.43 19.42 11.58
CA ILE A 85 12.43 19.13 12.61
C ILE A 85 11.82 19.41 13.99
N LEU A 86 11.98 18.45 14.90
CA LEU A 86 11.45 18.52 16.26
C LEU A 86 12.27 19.53 17.09
N ALA A 87 11.57 20.45 17.76
CA ALA A 87 12.16 21.39 18.71
C ALA A 87 12.35 20.76 20.11
N LEU A 88 12.79 19.50 20.17
CA LEU A 88 12.93 18.69 21.39
C LEU A 88 14.40 18.38 21.75
N GLY A 89 15.34 18.94 21.00
CA GLY A 89 16.73 18.53 21.06
C GLY A 89 16.96 17.16 20.41
N ASN A 90 18.08 16.54 20.75
CA ASN A 90 18.55 15.30 20.13
C ASN A 90 18.49 14.10 21.09
N GLU A 91 17.97 14.26 22.31
CA GLU A 91 17.94 13.19 23.30
C GLU A 91 16.57 13.13 23.97
N PHE A 92 15.77 12.13 23.60
CA PHE A 92 14.43 11.92 24.17
C PHE A 92 13.93 10.49 23.93
N SER A 93 12.90 10.07 24.66
CA SER A 93 12.24 8.77 24.51
C SER A 93 11.05 8.84 23.54
N MET A 94 10.61 7.69 23.02
CA MET A 94 9.39 7.63 22.20
C MET A 94 8.14 7.99 23.01
N ARG A 95 8.09 7.65 24.31
CA ARG A 95 7.03 8.10 25.22
C ARG A 95 6.93 9.62 25.26
N TYR A 96 8.06 10.30 25.47
CA TYR A 96 8.10 11.76 25.53
C TYR A 96 7.64 12.38 24.20
N LEU A 97 8.09 11.83 23.06
CA LEU A 97 7.64 12.27 21.74
C LEU A 97 6.13 12.08 21.55
N SER A 98 5.59 10.89 21.85
CA SER A 98 4.15 10.61 21.78
C SER A 98 3.33 11.59 22.62
N ALA A 99 3.73 11.82 23.87
CA ALA A 99 3.07 12.74 24.78
C ALA A 99 3.10 14.17 24.21
N THR A 100 4.26 14.60 23.72
CA THR A 100 4.46 15.94 23.13
C THR A 100 3.58 16.15 21.90
N LEU A 101 3.58 15.21 20.95
CA LEU A 101 2.81 15.36 19.71
C LEU A 101 1.30 15.41 19.96
N MET A 102 0.82 14.71 21.00
CA MET A 102 -0.58 14.71 21.40
C MET A 102 -0.95 15.85 22.38
N GLY A 103 0.03 16.59 22.90
CA GLY A 103 -0.21 17.58 23.95
C GLY A 103 -0.70 16.96 25.27
N LEU A 104 -0.27 15.74 25.56
CA LEU A 104 -0.64 14.97 26.75
C LEU A 104 0.55 14.87 27.73
N PRO A 105 0.31 14.64 29.03
CA PRO A 105 1.35 14.25 29.97
C PRO A 105 1.78 12.79 29.77
N GLU A 106 3.01 12.44 30.16
CA GLU A 106 3.56 11.08 30.01
C GLU A 106 2.93 10.03 30.95
N GLU A 107 2.33 10.47 32.06
CA GLU A 107 1.67 9.60 33.03
C GLU A 107 0.36 9.05 32.46
N ASN A 108 0.17 7.72 32.52
CA ASN A 108 -0.97 7.00 31.98
C ASN A 108 -1.25 7.39 30.51
N LEU A 109 -0.17 7.50 29.73
CA LEU A 109 -0.24 7.97 28.34
C LEU A 109 -1.05 7.02 27.48
N GLU A 110 -0.85 5.70 27.64
CA GLU A 110 -1.56 4.67 26.91
C GLU A 110 -3.08 4.76 27.10
N GLU A 111 -3.55 4.94 28.34
CA GLU A 111 -4.96 5.15 28.64
C GLU A 111 -5.50 6.42 27.98
N LYS A 112 -4.74 7.53 28.06
CA LYS A 112 -5.15 8.81 27.43
C LYS A 112 -5.18 8.74 25.91
N VAL A 113 -4.26 7.99 25.30
CA VAL A 113 -4.27 7.73 23.85
C VAL A 113 -5.50 6.91 23.49
N ALA A 114 -5.78 5.84 24.25
CA ALA A 114 -6.95 5.00 24.03
C ALA A 114 -8.26 5.80 24.12
N GLU A 115 -8.39 6.65 25.14
CA GLU A 115 -9.53 7.57 25.31
C GLU A 115 -9.63 8.60 24.18
N SER A 116 -8.50 9.17 23.73
CA SER A 116 -8.47 10.20 22.68
C SER A 116 -8.98 9.70 21.33
N PHE A 117 -8.83 8.41 21.07
CA PHE A 117 -9.22 7.78 19.79
C PHE A 117 -10.40 6.82 19.91
N ASP A 118 -11.06 6.75 21.08
CA ASP A 118 -12.17 5.84 21.36
C ASP A 118 -11.85 4.37 21.01
N ILE A 119 -10.66 3.92 21.43
CA ILE A 119 -10.19 2.54 21.23
C ILE A 119 -10.02 1.83 22.57
N SER A 120 -10.13 0.49 22.55
CA SER A 120 -9.88 -0.32 23.75
C SER A 120 -8.40 -0.29 24.12
N ILE A 121 -8.12 0.02 25.39
CA ILE A 121 -6.76 -0.07 25.96
C ILE A 121 -6.18 -1.49 25.87
N ALA A 122 -7.04 -2.51 25.94
CA ALA A 122 -6.68 -3.92 25.77
C ALA A 122 -6.97 -4.44 24.34
N GLY A 123 -7.16 -3.53 23.38
CA GLY A 123 -7.48 -3.86 22.00
C GLY A 123 -6.23 -4.04 21.12
N GLN A 124 -6.42 -4.72 19.99
CA GLN A 124 -5.34 -5.05 19.05
C GLN A 124 -4.53 -3.84 18.59
N ILE A 125 -5.18 -2.70 18.34
CA ILE A 125 -4.51 -1.47 17.92
C ILE A 125 -3.56 -0.97 19.02
N MET A 126 -4.01 -0.90 20.28
CA MET A 126 -3.15 -0.48 21.38
C MET A 126 -2.00 -1.45 21.62
N GLU A 127 -2.23 -2.76 21.46
CA GLU A 127 -1.15 -3.75 21.46
C GLU A 127 -0.12 -3.48 20.35
N THR A 128 -0.58 -3.14 19.13
CA THR A 128 0.30 -2.80 18.01
C THR A 128 1.12 -1.53 18.26
N LEU A 129 0.51 -0.46 18.78
CA LEU A 129 1.22 0.79 19.11
C LEU A 129 2.28 0.57 20.21
N ASN A 130 1.94 -0.24 21.22
CA ASN A 130 2.87 -0.65 22.28
C ASN A 130 4.02 -1.51 21.73
N TRP A 131 3.70 -2.53 20.93
CA TRP A 131 4.70 -3.42 20.33
C TRP A 131 5.66 -2.65 19.43
N LEU A 132 5.16 -1.70 18.64
CA LEU A 132 5.99 -0.83 17.79
C LEU A 132 6.94 0.04 18.62
N GLY A 133 6.61 0.30 19.90
CA GLY A 133 7.45 1.02 20.84
C GLY A 133 7.17 2.51 20.88
N LEU A 134 5.96 2.96 20.51
CA LEU A 134 5.59 4.38 20.56
C LEU A 134 5.54 4.93 22.00
N PHE A 135 5.43 4.05 23.00
CA PHE A 135 5.39 4.41 24.42
C PHE A 135 6.65 3.97 25.20
N ASP A 136 7.72 3.60 24.49
CA ASP A 136 9.00 3.21 25.09
C ASP A 136 9.60 4.40 25.87
N PRO A 137 9.79 4.28 27.20
CA PRO A 137 10.35 5.34 28.03
C PRO A 137 11.87 5.46 27.92
N LYS A 138 12.55 4.54 27.22
CA LYS A 138 14.00 4.57 27.06
C LYS A 138 14.42 5.75 26.19
N THR A 139 15.24 6.62 26.75
CA THR A 139 15.88 7.73 26.03
C THR A 139 16.78 7.22 24.92
N ARG A 140 16.77 7.93 23.78
CA ARG A 140 17.57 7.65 22.60
C ARG A 140 18.22 8.93 22.11
N GLU A 141 19.37 8.78 21.46
CA GLU A 141 20.01 9.86 20.72
C GLU A 141 19.46 9.90 19.30
N TRP A 142 19.14 11.09 18.83
CA TRP A 142 18.59 11.37 17.52
C TRP A 142 19.45 12.41 16.81
N ASN A 143 19.42 12.44 15.48
CA ASN A 143 20.13 13.44 14.70
C ASN A 143 19.16 14.39 14.00
N HIS A 144 18.83 15.52 14.63
CA HIS A 144 17.89 16.52 14.12
C HIS A 144 16.61 15.89 13.54
N PRO A 145 15.93 15.02 14.31
CA PRO A 145 14.88 14.18 13.75
C PRO A 145 13.62 14.98 13.45
N THR A 146 12.88 14.52 12.45
CA THR A 146 11.44 14.78 12.34
C THR A 146 10.64 13.68 13.05
N ALA A 147 9.35 13.88 13.29
CA ALA A 147 8.51 12.84 13.90
C ALA A 147 8.46 11.56 13.04
N ILE A 148 8.44 11.72 11.71
CA ILE A 148 8.44 10.57 10.79
C ILE A 148 9.79 9.86 10.76
N ASP A 149 10.91 10.54 11.02
CA ASP A 149 12.21 9.88 11.16
C ASP A 149 12.24 8.99 12.40
N CYS A 150 11.75 9.50 13.55
CA CYS A 150 11.64 8.71 14.78
C CYS A 150 10.74 7.47 14.59
N LEU A 151 9.58 7.65 13.94
CA LEU A 151 8.69 6.53 13.60
C LEU A 151 9.38 5.52 12.68
N THR A 152 10.10 6.00 11.66
CA THR A 152 10.78 5.16 10.69
C THR A 152 11.87 4.33 11.35
N GLU A 153 12.64 4.91 12.28
CA GLU A 153 13.66 4.18 13.02
C GLU A 153 13.07 3.04 13.86
N VAL A 154 12.00 3.29 14.61
CA VAL A 154 11.35 2.23 15.41
C VAL A 154 10.75 1.14 14.52
N MET A 155 10.13 1.52 13.40
CA MET A 155 9.59 0.57 12.42
C MET A 155 10.71 -0.29 11.81
N LEU A 156 11.80 0.32 11.34
CA LEU A 156 12.93 -0.42 10.74
C LEU A 156 13.55 -1.41 11.73
N SER A 157 13.68 -1.03 13.00
CA SER A 157 14.24 -1.92 14.02
C SER A 157 13.39 -3.16 14.33
N LYS A 158 12.08 -3.11 14.06
CA LYS A 158 11.11 -4.16 14.44
C LYS A 158 10.47 -4.90 13.28
N MET A 159 10.37 -4.27 12.12
CA MET A 159 9.57 -4.73 10.97
C MET A 159 10.43 -5.10 9.75
N SER A 160 11.74 -5.22 9.93
CA SER A 160 12.65 -5.72 8.88
C SER A 160 12.57 -7.23 8.77
N TYR A 161 12.57 -7.74 7.53
CA TYR A 161 12.64 -9.18 7.27
C TYR A 161 13.88 -9.81 7.94
N GLN A 162 13.65 -10.91 8.64
CA GLN A 162 14.68 -11.73 9.26
C GLN A 162 15.16 -12.84 8.31
N PRO A 163 16.36 -13.41 8.52
CA PRO A 163 16.83 -14.54 7.73
C PRO A 163 15.82 -15.71 7.73
N GLY A 164 15.46 -16.18 6.53
CA GLY A 164 14.50 -17.26 6.33
C GLY A 164 13.05 -16.81 6.16
N GLU A 165 12.72 -15.54 6.42
CA GLU A 165 11.42 -14.98 6.09
C GLU A 165 11.31 -14.70 4.57
N ARG A 166 10.07 -14.59 4.09
CA ARG A 166 9.75 -14.31 2.68
C ARG A 166 8.75 -13.19 2.58
N ASP A 167 8.86 -12.38 1.53
CA ASP A 167 7.85 -11.41 1.16
C ASP A 167 6.80 -12.03 0.22
N MET A 168 5.78 -11.23 -0.06
CA MET A 168 4.69 -11.57 -0.96
C MET A 168 4.24 -10.33 -1.72
N VAL A 169 3.99 -10.48 -3.01
CA VAL A 169 3.36 -9.48 -3.86
C VAL A 169 2.01 -10.01 -4.33
N ILE A 170 0.97 -9.22 -4.10
CA ILE A 170 -0.37 -9.48 -4.60
C ILE A 170 -0.76 -8.33 -5.51
N LEU A 171 -1.23 -8.66 -6.72
CA LEU A 171 -1.87 -7.72 -7.63
C LEU A 171 -3.15 -8.35 -8.16
N HIS A 172 -4.27 -7.69 -7.91
CA HIS A 172 -5.60 -8.18 -8.25
C HIS A 172 -6.33 -7.16 -9.09
N HIS A 173 -6.85 -7.58 -10.24
CA HIS A 173 -7.72 -6.80 -11.10
C HIS A 173 -9.12 -7.43 -11.15
N GLU A 174 -10.14 -6.59 -11.09
CA GLU A 174 -11.54 -6.95 -11.29
C GLU A 174 -12.13 -6.11 -12.42
N PHE A 175 -12.72 -6.77 -13.42
CA PHE A 175 -13.42 -6.11 -14.51
C PHE A 175 -14.86 -6.61 -14.56
N GLU A 176 -15.82 -5.69 -14.49
CA GLU A 176 -17.21 -5.99 -14.79
C GLU A 176 -17.56 -5.39 -16.15
N ALA A 177 -17.94 -6.25 -17.09
CA ALA A 177 -18.23 -5.86 -18.45
C ALA A 177 -19.64 -6.28 -18.87
N GLU A 178 -20.29 -5.44 -19.65
CA GLU A 178 -21.61 -5.67 -20.23
C GLU A 178 -21.47 -5.98 -21.72
N PHE A 179 -22.07 -7.10 -22.13
CA PHE A 179 -22.11 -7.57 -23.51
C PHE A 179 -23.56 -7.71 -23.96
N ALA A 180 -23.78 -7.87 -25.27
CA ALA A 180 -25.13 -8.09 -25.82
C ALA A 180 -25.87 -9.31 -25.23
N PHE A 181 -25.11 -10.27 -24.67
CA PHE A 181 -25.63 -11.50 -24.06
C PHE A 181 -25.66 -11.46 -22.53
N GLY A 182 -25.37 -10.32 -21.90
CA GLY A 182 -25.40 -10.15 -20.45
C GLY A 182 -24.08 -9.65 -19.86
N LYS A 183 -23.99 -9.66 -18.53
CA LYS A 183 -22.84 -9.16 -17.78
C LYS A 183 -21.90 -10.30 -17.39
N LYS A 184 -20.60 -10.00 -17.33
CA LYS A 184 -19.57 -10.92 -16.84
C LYS A 184 -18.57 -10.19 -15.96
N LYS A 185 -18.01 -10.93 -15.01
CA LYS A 185 -16.85 -10.51 -14.22
C LYS A 185 -15.61 -11.25 -14.69
N PHE A 186 -14.50 -10.54 -14.82
CA PHE A 186 -13.19 -11.10 -15.07
C PHE A 186 -12.28 -10.73 -13.92
N LEU A 187 -11.57 -11.73 -13.39
CA LEU A 187 -10.56 -11.57 -12.35
C LEU A 187 -9.20 -11.90 -12.95
N SER A 188 -8.18 -11.11 -12.62
CA SER A 188 -6.78 -11.39 -12.99
C SER A 188 -5.91 -11.18 -11.75
N THR A 189 -5.31 -12.25 -11.24
CA THR A 189 -4.63 -12.24 -9.93
C THR A 189 -3.21 -12.77 -10.04
N LEU A 190 -2.24 -11.97 -9.61
CA LEU A 190 -0.85 -12.37 -9.38
C LEU A 190 -0.64 -12.52 -7.87
N ILE A 191 -0.17 -13.68 -7.42
CA ILE A 191 0.34 -13.91 -6.08
C ILE A 191 1.75 -14.50 -6.22
N ASP A 192 2.78 -13.68 -5.97
CA ASP A 192 4.18 -14.10 -6.02
C ASP A 192 4.81 -14.08 -4.63
N TYR A 193 5.63 -15.07 -4.33
CA TYR A 193 6.34 -15.19 -3.05
C TYR A 193 7.85 -15.07 -3.26
N GLY A 194 8.52 -14.47 -2.28
CA GLY A 194 9.98 -14.46 -2.23
C GLY A 194 10.56 -15.87 -2.24
N ILE A 195 11.65 -16.05 -2.98
CA ILE A 195 12.38 -17.31 -3.05
C ILE A 195 13.21 -17.44 -1.78
N PRO A 196 13.08 -18.53 -0.99
CA PRO A 196 13.89 -18.73 0.21
C PRO A 196 15.39 -18.65 -0.09
N ASN A 197 16.12 -17.80 0.65
CA ASN A 197 17.54 -17.49 0.42
C ASN A 197 17.87 -16.95 -0.99
N GLY A 198 16.88 -16.39 -1.68
CA GLY A 198 17.01 -15.84 -3.03
C GLY A 198 16.42 -14.43 -3.14
N TYR A 199 15.85 -14.12 -4.31
CA TYR A 199 15.24 -12.83 -4.58
C TYR A 199 13.83 -12.75 -3.97
N SER A 200 13.51 -11.58 -3.40
CA SER A 200 12.17 -11.26 -2.91
C SER A 200 11.18 -11.12 -4.07
N ALA A 201 9.90 -11.42 -3.84
CA ALA A 201 8.83 -11.21 -4.81
C ALA A 201 8.83 -9.77 -5.32
N MET A 202 8.98 -8.79 -4.43
CA MET A 202 9.08 -7.38 -4.77
C MET A 202 10.26 -7.12 -5.72
N SER A 203 11.45 -7.63 -5.41
CA SER A 203 12.63 -7.40 -6.27
C SER A 203 12.46 -8.00 -7.67
N ARG A 204 11.85 -9.20 -7.76
CA ARG A 204 11.57 -9.89 -9.02
C ARG A 204 10.52 -9.13 -9.85
N THR A 205 9.37 -8.84 -9.24
CA THR A 205 8.23 -8.22 -9.92
C THR A 205 8.47 -6.75 -10.30
N VAL A 206 9.47 -6.10 -9.72
CA VAL A 206 9.92 -4.76 -10.14
C VAL A 206 11.06 -4.83 -11.17
N THR A 207 12.08 -5.64 -10.92
CA THR A 207 13.33 -5.60 -11.71
C THR A 207 13.23 -6.41 -13.00
N LEU A 208 12.52 -7.54 -13.01
CA LEU A 208 12.40 -8.37 -14.21
C LEU A 208 11.70 -7.62 -15.36
N PRO A 209 10.55 -6.93 -15.16
CA PRO A 209 9.94 -6.15 -16.24
C PRO A 209 10.89 -5.11 -16.84
N VAL A 210 11.68 -4.43 -15.99
CA VAL A 210 12.68 -3.44 -16.43
C VAL A 210 13.78 -4.13 -17.26
N GLY A 211 14.36 -5.22 -16.75
CA GLY A 211 15.43 -5.95 -17.44
C GLY A 211 14.99 -6.51 -18.79
N ILE A 212 13.77 -7.05 -18.85
CA ILE A 212 13.16 -7.55 -20.09
C ILE A 212 12.94 -6.40 -21.07
N ALA A 213 12.32 -5.28 -20.65
CA ALA A 213 12.11 -4.13 -21.52
C ALA A 213 13.43 -3.59 -22.08
N VAL A 214 14.48 -3.46 -21.25
CA VAL A 214 15.83 -3.05 -21.69
C VAL A 214 16.36 -4.02 -22.76
N LYS A 215 16.24 -5.34 -22.54
CA LYS A 215 16.65 -6.35 -23.52
C LYS A 215 15.88 -6.22 -24.84
N LEU A 216 14.57 -6.04 -24.78
CA LEU A 216 13.71 -5.94 -25.95
C LEU A 216 13.99 -4.68 -26.78
N ILE A 217 14.28 -3.55 -26.12
CA ILE A 217 14.73 -2.31 -26.77
C ILE A 217 16.10 -2.51 -27.40
N ALA A 218 17.08 -3.03 -26.65
CA ALA A 218 18.45 -3.21 -27.12
C ALA A 218 18.57 -4.19 -28.31
N THR A 219 17.66 -5.17 -28.39
CA THR A 219 17.59 -6.14 -29.48
C THR A 219 16.70 -5.70 -30.65
N GLY A 220 16.13 -4.50 -30.59
CA GLY A 220 15.29 -3.94 -31.66
C GLY A 220 13.92 -4.62 -31.81
N LYS A 221 13.46 -5.35 -30.79
CA LYS A 221 12.11 -5.93 -30.74
C LYS A 221 11.05 -4.88 -30.41
N ILE A 222 11.36 -3.97 -29.49
CA ILE A 222 10.59 -2.74 -29.25
C ILE A 222 11.26 -1.63 -30.06
N LYS A 223 10.49 -0.99 -30.95
CA LYS A 223 10.94 0.07 -31.86
C LYS A 223 10.28 1.42 -31.58
N LEU A 224 9.29 1.47 -30.69
CA LEU A 224 8.66 2.71 -30.25
C LEU A 224 9.71 3.72 -29.76
N THR A 225 9.54 4.98 -30.17
CA THR A 225 10.39 6.10 -29.78
C THR A 225 9.62 7.13 -28.95
N GLY A 226 10.34 8.01 -28.26
CA GLY A 226 9.79 9.02 -27.36
C GLY A 226 9.59 8.50 -25.93
N VAL A 227 8.95 9.30 -25.09
CA VAL A 227 8.58 8.90 -23.72
C VAL A 227 7.34 8.03 -23.78
N ARG A 228 7.45 6.78 -23.32
CA ARG A 228 6.39 5.76 -23.39
C ARG A 228 6.08 5.21 -22.01
N ILE A 229 4.85 4.73 -21.85
CA ILE A 229 4.39 3.93 -20.71
C ILE A 229 3.99 2.54 -21.24
N PRO A 230 3.90 1.48 -20.43
CA PRO A 230 3.68 0.12 -20.94
C PRO A 230 2.19 -0.16 -21.22
N VAL A 231 1.56 0.63 -22.10
CA VAL A 231 0.15 0.46 -22.50
C VAL A 231 -0.01 0.06 -23.96
N GLU A 232 1.06 0.18 -24.75
CA GLU A 232 1.10 -0.32 -26.12
C GLU A 232 1.39 -1.84 -26.16
N PRO A 233 0.66 -2.63 -26.97
CA PRO A 233 0.88 -4.08 -27.11
C PRO A 233 2.31 -4.46 -27.48
N GLU A 234 2.97 -3.64 -28.30
CA GLU A 234 4.39 -3.81 -28.68
C GLU A 234 5.31 -3.85 -27.45
N ILE A 235 4.93 -3.20 -26.34
CA ILE A 235 5.65 -3.24 -25.07
C ILE A 235 5.14 -4.39 -24.20
N TYR A 236 3.85 -4.38 -23.84
CA TYR A 236 3.38 -5.25 -22.75
C TYR A 236 3.31 -6.73 -23.15
N GLU A 237 2.96 -7.07 -24.40
CA GLU A 237 2.83 -8.48 -24.82
C GLU A 237 4.15 -9.25 -24.70
N PRO A 238 5.27 -8.81 -25.33
CA PRO A 238 6.53 -9.54 -25.21
C PRO A 238 7.11 -9.50 -23.79
N VAL A 239 6.84 -8.44 -23.01
CA VAL A 239 7.25 -8.37 -21.60
C VAL A 239 6.50 -9.40 -20.77
N LEU A 240 5.17 -9.48 -20.90
CA LEU A 240 4.34 -10.44 -20.16
C LEU A 240 4.68 -11.89 -20.53
N THR A 241 4.88 -12.19 -21.82
CA THR A 241 5.30 -13.53 -22.26
C THR A 241 6.63 -13.94 -21.63
N GLU A 242 7.60 -13.03 -21.54
CA GLU A 242 8.89 -13.36 -20.92
C GLU A 242 8.81 -13.46 -19.38
N LEU A 243 7.98 -12.64 -18.73
CA LEU A 243 7.70 -12.75 -17.30
C LEU A 243 7.07 -14.10 -16.95
N GLU A 244 6.13 -14.58 -17.76
CA GLU A 244 5.49 -15.89 -17.57
C GLU A 244 6.53 -17.03 -17.62
N ASN A 245 7.46 -16.98 -18.57
CA ASN A 245 8.58 -17.94 -18.65
C ASN A 245 9.53 -17.88 -17.43
N LEU A 246 9.50 -16.78 -16.67
CA LEU A 246 10.27 -16.57 -15.44
C LEU A 246 9.43 -16.84 -14.18
N GLY A 247 8.23 -17.41 -14.34
CA GLY A 247 7.33 -17.77 -13.25
C GLY A 247 6.63 -16.58 -12.62
N VAL A 248 6.43 -15.47 -13.35
CA VAL A 248 5.63 -14.32 -12.93
C VAL A 248 4.45 -14.18 -13.89
N SER A 249 3.28 -14.64 -13.48
CA SER A 249 2.07 -14.64 -14.31
C SER A 249 0.81 -14.43 -13.48
N PHE A 250 -0.27 -14.04 -14.15
CA PHE A 250 -1.58 -13.87 -13.54
C PHE A 250 -2.43 -15.11 -13.76
N GLU A 251 -3.20 -15.49 -12.74
CA GLU A 251 -4.32 -16.41 -12.87
C GLU A 251 -5.59 -15.65 -13.25
N GLU A 252 -6.19 -16.01 -14.37
CA GLU A 252 -7.43 -15.40 -14.86
C GLU A 252 -8.65 -16.29 -14.58
N ARG A 253 -9.75 -15.68 -14.13
CA ARG A 253 -11.03 -16.36 -13.87
C ARG A 253 -12.20 -15.54 -14.43
N GLU A 254 -13.14 -16.22 -15.07
CA GLU A 254 -14.41 -15.64 -15.51
C GLU A 254 -15.53 -16.07 -14.54
N ILE A 255 -16.32 -15.10 -14.08
CA ILE A 255 -17.47 -15.34 -13.20
C ILE A 255 -18.74 -14.77 -13.87
N PRO A 256 -19.77 -15.59 -14.09
CA PRO A 256 -21.08 -15.09 -14.53
C PRO A 256 -21.68 -14.16 -13.47
N ILE A 257 -22.21 -13.00 -13.89
CA ILE A 257 -23.01 -12.13 -13.02
C ILE A 257 -24.44 -12.12 -13.57
N ASN A 258 -25.41 -12.45 -12.72
CA ASN A 258 -26.83 -12.41 -13.04
C ASN A 258 -27.38 -10.98 -13.08
#